data_AF-A0A3D5PZH3-F1
#
_entry.id   AF-A0A3D5PZH3-F1
#
_cell.length_a   1.000
_cell.length_b   1.000
_cell.length_c   1.000
_cell.angle_alpha   90.00
_cell.angle_beta   90.00
_cell.angle_gamma   90.00
#
_symmetry.space_group_name_H-M   'P 1'
#
loop_
_entity.id
_entity.type
_entity.pdbx_description
1 polymer ?
#
loop_
_entity_poly.entity_id
_entity_poly.type
_entity_poly.pdbx_seq_one_letter_code
_entity_poly.pdbx_strand_id
1 'polypeptide(L)'
;MLWIILAIIVFIVAVTLLLFRYEDLSYLDRENYPVKDAMPSEANREVLRRIRELGQYSKNLRGKARLMALREIMDKVSEGIELASEFRQCESPRGEWVLAPGCDTRRRILYIHGGAWAAGSPKSHRTITDRLSQIAGAAVFAVDYRLLPENRFMDGVRDCREAYQWLLNHGPDAAGPADFMVVAGDSAGGSHALGLIAWIRDNGLRQVDAAIAFSPSTDLTLTAPSNRGNIDTDHMLGPVFRGLSKVPLPVIWWTTLAVFRVSPTSPVASPLRGNLENLPPTLIQVSDSEMLLDDARRYAARARAAGSPVTLHIWPGMVHVWQIFVPQLPEAEEAFDDIKAFLAQLDCQGNDRASA
;
A
#
# COMPACT_ATOMS: atom_id res chain seq x y z
N MET A 1 -37.53 -19.38 -24.91
CA MET A 1 -37.00 -18.20 -24.19
C MET A 1 -36.19 -18.58 -22.95
N LEU A 2 -36.72 -19.41 -22.04
CA LEU A 2 -36.00 -19.88 -20.83
C LEU A 2 -34.62 -20.51 -21.12
N TRP A 3 -34.54 -21.43 -22.09
CA TRP A 3 -33.29 -22.10 -22.47
C TRP A 3 -32.22 -21.15 -23.04
N ILE A 4 -32.63 -20.08 -23.73
CA ILE A 4 -31.71 -19.08 -24.28
C ILE A 4 -31.12 -18.25 -23.13
N ILE A 5 -31.95 -17.83 -22.17
CA ILE A 5 -31.49 -17.10 -20.98
C ILE A 5 -30.53 -17.97 -20.16
N LEU A 6 -30.87 -19.25 -19.95
CA LEU A 6 -30.00 -20.19 -19.25
C LEU A 6 -28.65 -20.36 -19.97
N ALA A 7 -28.67 -20.53 -21.29
CA ALA A 7 -27.46 -20.65 -22.09
C ALA A 7 -26.57 -19.39 -22.00
N ILE A 8 -27.16 -18.20 -22.00
CA ILE A 8 -26.44 -16.93 -21.82
C ILE A 8 -25.81 -16.85 -20.42
N ILE A 9 -26.55 -17.23 -19.37
CA ILE A 9 -26.02 -17.23 -18.00
C ILE A 9 -24.85 -18.20 -17.88
N VAL A 10 -25.00 -19.43 -18.37
CA VAL A 10 -23.93 -20.44 -18.36
C VAL A 10 -22.71 -19.93 -19.13
N PHE A 11 -22.91 -19.28 -20.28
CA PHE A 11 -21.83 -18.68 -21.05
C PHE A 11 -21.12 -17.56 -20.28
N ILE A 12 -21.85 -16.63 -19.65
CA ILE A 12 -21.26 -15.54 -18.85
C ILE A 12 -20.45 -16.12 -17.67
N VAL A 13 -20.98 -17.12 -16.97
CA VAL A 13 -20.27 -17.79 -15.88
C VAL A 13 -19.00 -18.48 -16.39
N ALA A 14 -19.09 -19.24 -17.49
CA ALA A 14 -17.94 -19.91 -18.08
C ALA A 14 -16.86 -18.92 -18.51
N VAL A 15 -17.24 -17.82 -19.19
CA VAL A 15 -16.31 -16.77 -19.58
C VAL A 15 -15.69 -16.09 -18.36
N THR A 16 -16.47 -15.81 -17.32
CA THR A 16 -15.96 -15.22 -16.07
C THR A 16 -14.90 -16.10 -15.42
N LEU A 17 -15.18 -17.40 -15.27
CA LEU A 17 -14.24 -18.36 -14.70
C LEU A 17 -12.98 -18.52 -15.55
N LEU A 18 -13.15 -18.60 -16.88
CA LEU A 18 -12.04 -18.72 -17.83
C LEU A 18 -11.14 -17.47 -17.85
N LEU A 19 -11.76 -16.28 -17.85
CA LEU A 19 -11.06 -15.01 -17.99
C LEU A 19 -10.29 -14.65 -16.72
N PHE A 20 -10.93 -14.79 -15.57
CA PHE A 20 -10.30 -14.41 -14.30
C PHE A 20 -9.44 -15.53 -13.72
N ARG A 21 -9.60 -16.79 -14.15
CA ARG A 21 -8.82 -17.94 -13.65
C ARG A 21 -8.72 -17.92 -12.12
N TYR A 22 -9.87 -17.77 -11.49
CA TYR A 22 -9.97 -17.56 -10.05
C TYR A 22 -9.32 -18.74 -9.29
N GLU A 23 -8.35 -18.41 -8.44
CA GLU A 23 -7.76 -19.31 -7.45
C GLU A 23 -8.42 -19.02 -6.10
N ASP A 24 -8.97 -20.05 -5.45
CA ASP A 24 -9.47 -19.93 -4.09
C ASP A 24 -8.31 -19.92 -3.09
N LEU A 25 -8.21 -18.83 -2.33
CA LEU A 25 -7.15 -18.57 -1.36
C LEU A 25 -7.61 -18.80 0.09
N SER A 26 -8.79 -19.38 0.31
CA SER A 26 -9.35 -19.64 1.64
C SER A 26 -8.47 -20.55 2.53
N TYR A 27 -7.57 -21.33 1.94
CA TYR A 27 -6.60 -22.13 2.71
C TYR A 27 -5.60 -21.27 3.51
N LEU A 28 -5.38 -20.02 3.09
CA LEU A 28 -4.50 -19.06 3.77
C LEU A 28 -5.19 -18.39 4.99
N ASP A 29 -6.51 -18.53 5.14
CA ASP A 29 -7.27 -17.92 6.25
C ASP A 29 -7.04 -18.63 7.60
N ARG A 30 -6.31 -19.76 7.59
CA ARG A 30 -6.10 -20.62 8.75
C ARG A 30 -4.92 -20.20 9.61
N GLU A 31 -3.99 -19.42 9.06
CA GLU A 31 -2.80 -19.01 9.82
C GLU A 31 -3.19 -17.91 10.81
N ASN A 32 -2.94 -18.18 12.08
CA ASN A 32 -3.23 -17.22 13.14
C ASN A 32 -2.03 -16.31 13.37
N TYR A 33 -2.26 -15.01 13.33
CA TYR A 33 -1.25 -14.00 13.61
C TYR A 33 -1.65 -13.26 14.88
N PRO A 34 -0.75 -13.17 15.88
CA PRO A 34 -1.07 -12.45 17.11
C PRO A 34 -1.33 -10.98 16.79
N VAL A 35 -2.38 -10.44 17.40
CA VAL A 35 -2.60 -8.99 17.46
C VAL A 35 -1.69 -8.45 18.56
N LYS A 36 -1.06 -7.29 18.31
CA LYS A 36 -0.19 -6.63 19.29
C LYS A 36 -0.98 -6.39 20.57
N ASP A 37 -0.39 -6.72 21.72
CA ASP A 37 -0.99 -6.49 23.03
C ASP A 37 -0.89 -5.00 23.38
N ALA A 38 -1.83 -4.23 22.84
CA ALA A 38 -1.95 -2.79 23.01
C ALA A 38 -3.41 -2.39 23.08
N MET A 39 -3.72 -1.32 23.80
CA MET A 39 -5.07 -0.76 23.86
C MET A 39 -5.10 0.56 23.10
N PRO A 40 -6.08 0.78 22.21
CA PRO A 40 -6.19 2.05 21.51
C PRO A 40 -6.31 3.23 22.49
N SER A 41 -5.49 4.24 22.24
CA SER A 41 -5.35 5.45 23.04
C SER A 41 -6.57 6.36 22.94
N GLU A 42 -6.61 7.37 23.81
CA GLU A 42 -7.61 8.43 23.68
C GLU A 42 -7.43 9.23 22.38
N ALA A 43 -6.20 9.43 21.93
CA ALA A 43 -5.90 10.08 20.65
C ALA A 43 -6.49 9.29 19.47
N ASN A 44 -6.45 7.94 19.52
CA ASN A 44 -7.12 7.11 18.50
C ASN A 44 -8.63 7.38 18.45
N ARG A 45 -9.30 7.53 19.60
CA ARG A 45 -10.74 7.84 19.65
C ARG A 45 -11.06 9.21 19.04
N GLU A 46 -10.17 10.18 19.21
CA GLU A 46 -10.28 11.50 18.62
C GLU A 46 -10.05 11.48 17.09
N VAL A 47 -9.05 10.75 16.62
CA VAL A 47 -8.82 10.50 15.17
C VAL A 47 -10.07 9.88 14.54
N LEU A 48 -10.63 8.85 15.17
CA LEU A 48 -11.87 8.20 14.74
C LEU A 48 -13.06 9.16 14.66
N ARG A 49 -13.18 10.08 15.61
CA ARG A 49 -14.23 11.12 15.61
C ARG A 49 -14.06 12.06 14.41
N ARG A 50 -12.84 12.57 14.17
CA ARG A 50 -12.54 13.46 13.04
C ARG A 50 -12.79 12.82 11.68
N ILE A 51 -12.40 11.56 11.51
CA ILE A 51 -12.66 10.81 10.26
C ILE A 51 -14.17 10.70 10.00
N ARG A 52 -14.96 10.40 11.04
CA ARG A 52 -16.43 10.33 10.91
C ARG A 52 -17.03 11.67 10.51
N GLU A 53 -16.50 12.78 11.01
CA GLU A 53 -16.95 14.14 10.66
C GLU A 53 -16.59 14.49 9.20
N LEU A 54 -15.34 14.28 8.79
CA LEU A 54 -14.88 14.48 7.39
C LEU A 54 -15.69 13.65 6.39
N GLY A 55 -16.03 12.41 6.76
CA GLY A 55 -16.88 11.54 5.96
C GLY A 55 -18.29 12.11 5.71
N GLN A 56 -18.81 12.99 6.59
CA GLN A 56 -20.12 13.63 6.40
C GLN A 56 -20.07 14.78 5.39
N TYR A 57 -18.99 15.58 5.39
CA TYR A 57 -18.84 16.72 4.47
C TYR A 57 -18.81 16.28 2.99
N SER A 58 -18.30 15.09 2.70
CA SER A 58 -18.20 14.57 1.33
C SER A 58 -19.43 13.79 0.84
N LYS A 59 -20.45 13.55 1.69
CA LYS A 59 -21.62 12.72 1.34
C LYS A 59 -22.42 13.21 0.14
N ASN A 60 -22.45 14.52 -0.10
CA ASN A 60 -23.28 15.11 -1.15
C ASN A 60 -22.57 15.20 -2.52
N LEU A 61 -21.25 14.97 -2.56
CA LEU A 61 -20.47 15.02 -3.80
C LEU A 61 -20.53 13.69 -4.54
N ARG A 62 -20.51 13.73 -5.88
CA ARG A 62 -20.53 12.54 -6.74
C ARG A 62 -19.51 12.62 -7.86
N GLY A 63 -19.11 11.47 -8.39
CA GLY A 63 -18.22 11.34 -9.55
C GLY A 63 -16.94 12.16 -9.42
N LYS A 64 -16.59 12.91 -10.48
CA LYS A 64 -15.37 13.71 -10.56
C LYS A 64 -15.25 14.77 -9.45
N ALA A 65 -16.36 15.40 -9.05
CA ALA A 65 -16.34 16.41 -7.99
C ALA A 65 -15.95 15.81 -6.62
N ARG A 66 -16.45 14.61 -6.31
CA ARG A 66 -16.05 13.89 -5.09
C ARG A 66 -14.58 13.50 -5.11
N LEU A 67 -14.08 13.06 -6.26
CA LEU A 67 -12.66 12.71 -6.43
C LEU A 67 -11.75 13.92 -6.25
N MET A 68 -12.09 15.06 -6.86
CA MET A 68 -11.32 16.31 -6.71
C MET A 68 -11.29 16.78 -5.26
N ALA A 69 -12.44 16.77 -4.57
CA ALA A 69 -12.49 17.11 -3.15
C ALA A 69 -11.67 16.14 -2.28
N LEU A 70 -11.68 14.84 -2.60
CA LEU A 70 -10.85 13.85 -1.90
C LEU A 70 -9.36 14.16 -2.08
N ARG A 71 -8.90 14.42 -3.30
CA ARG A 71 -7.50 14.80 -3.58
C ARG A 71 -7.11 16.05 -2.80
N GLU A 72 -7.95 17.07 -2.81
CA GLU A 72 -7.70 18.30 -2.06
C GLU A 72 -7.65 18.06 -0.54
N ILE A 73 -8.56 17.27 0.03
CA ILE A 73 -8.54 16.93 1.45
C ILE A 73 -7.26 16.17 1.82
N MET A 74 -6.85 15.20 0.98
CA MET A 74 -5.62 14.44 1.20
C MET A 74 -4.38 15.34 1.19
N ASP A 75 -4.27 16.28 0.25
CA ASP A 75 -3.14 17.22 0.16
C ASP A 75 -3.05 18.19 1.35
N LYS A 76 -4.12 18.31 2.15
CA LYS A 76 -4.17 19.14 3.36
C LYS A 76 -3.88 18.36 4.64
N VAL A 77 -3.65 17.04 4.58
CA VAL A 77 -3.44 16.21 5.77
C VAL A 77 -2.24 16.69 6.60
N SER A 78 -1.18 17.16 5.95
CA SER A 78 0.01 17.68 6.65
C SER A 78 -0.07 19.18 6.98
N GLU A 79 -1.18 19.88 6.68
CA GLU A 79 -1.28 21.32 6.96
C GLU A 79 -1.33 21.59 8.46
N GLY A 80 -0.49 22.52 8.92
CA GLY A 80 -0.36 22.85 10.34
C GLY A 80 0.48 21.86 11.16
N ILE A 81 1.06 20.83 10.52
CA ILE A 81 2.04 19.95 11.15
C ILE A 81 3.45 20.48 10.82
N GLU A 82 4.28 20.65 11.84
CA GLU A 82 5.69 20.98 11.68
C GLU A 82 6.44 19.71 11.25
N LEU A 83 7.05 19.76 10.06
CA LEU A 83 7.81 18.66 9.47
C LEU A 83 9.29 19.02 9.50
N ALA A 84 10.14 18.06 9.89
CA ALA A 84 11.57 18.32 10.10
C ALA A 84 12.38 18.31 8.79
N SER A 85 11.90 17.58 7.78
CA SER A 85 12.62 17.37 6.53
C SER A 85 12.53 18.53 5.56
N GLU A 86 13.54 18.63 4.70
CA GLU A 86 13.48 19.45 3.49
C GLU A 86 12.73 18.69 2.38
N PHE A 87 11.89 19.39 1.63
CA PHE A 87 11.11 18.85 0.51
C PHE A 87 11.59 19.44 -0.81
N ARG A 88 12.11 18.62 -1.73
CA ARG A 88 12.60 19.06 -3.04
C ARG A 88 11.85 18.35 -4.17
N GLN A 89 11.17 19.12 -5.01
CA GLN A 89 10.46 18.59 -6.17
C GLN A 89 11.44 18.03 -7.22
N CYS A 90 11.03 16.95 -7.88
CA CYS A 90 11.74 16.35 -8.99
C CYS A 90 10.78 16.19 -10.17
N GLU A 91 11.17 16.70 -11.34
CA GLU A 91 10.33 16.67 -12.54
C GLU A 91 10.46 15.36 -13.33
N SER A 92 11.60 14.68 -13.25
CA SER A 92 11.87 13.47 -14.02
C SER A 92 12.85 12.55 -13.29
N PRO A 93 12.37 11.44 -12.70
CA PRO A 93 10.97 11.03 -12.56
C PRO A 93 10.17 12.03 -11.71
N ARG A 94 8.86 12.14 -11.96
CA ARG A 94 8.00 13.03 -11.18
C ARG A 94 7.89 12.55 -9.73
N GLY A 95 8.15 13.44 -8.78
CA GLY A 95 8.07 13.12 -7.37
C GLY A 95 8.67 14.20 -6.48
N GLU A 96 8.90 13.84 -5.23
CA GLU A 96 9.46 14.72 -4.21
C GLU A 96 10.51 13.97 -3.39
N TRP A 97 11.70 14.56 -3.28
CA TRP A 97 12.67 14.17 -2.28
C TRP A 97 12.28 14.73 -0.91
N VAL A 98 12.36 13.88 0.11
CA VAL A 98 12.16 14.23 1.52
C VAL A 98 13.43 13.87 2.28
N LEU A 99 14.08 14.90 2.83
CA LEU A 99 15.44 14.84 3.36
C LEU A 99 15.44 15.31 4.82
N ALA A 100 15.41 14.36 5.76
CA ALA A 100 15.59 14.66 7.17
C ALA A 100 17.00 15.23 7.42
N PRO A 101 17.17 16.11 8.43
CA PRO A 101 18.47 16.67 8.78
C PRO A 101 19.52 15.56 9.01
N GLY A 102 20.62 15.61 8.25
CA GLY A 102 21.72 14.67 8.37
C GLY A 102 21.47 13.26 7.81
N CYS A 103 20.40 13.05 7.02
CA CYS A 103 20.18 11.76 6.36
C CYS A 103 21.31 11.43 5.36
N ASP A 104 21.57 10.14 5.18
CA ASP A 104 22.48 9.65 4.14
C ASP A 104 21.74 9.56 2.81
N THR A 105 22.16 10.33 1.81
CA THR A 105 21.52 10.39 0.48
C THR A 105 21.84 9.17 -0.41
N ARG A 106 22.73 8.29 0.05
CA ARG A 106 23.02 6.97 -0.55
C ARG A 106 22.14 5.87 0.02
N ARG A 107 21.52 6.09 1.19
CA ARG A 107 20.42 5.26 1.70
C ARG A 107 19.11 5.86 1.17
N ARG A 108 18.36 5.08 0.39
CA ARG A 108 17.20 5.58 -0.35
C ARG A 108 15.95 4.77 -0.04
N ILE A 109 14.83 5.46 0.08
CA ILE A 109 13.51 4.85 0.19
C ILE A 109 12.66 5.35 -0.97
N LEU A 110 12.21 4.47 -1.86
CA LEU A 110 11.14 4.79 -2.79
C LEU A 110 9.81 4.65 -2.06
N TYR A 111 9.10 5.75 -1.83
CA TYR A 111 7.77 5.75 -1.23
C TYR A 111 6.70 5.85 -2.32
N ILE A 112 5.74 4.92 -2.31
CA ILE A 112 4.61 4.87 -3.23
C ILE A 112 3.33 5.09 -2.44
N HIS A 113 2.67 6.21 -2.71
CA HIS A 113 1.53 6.64 -1.91
C HIS A 113 0.24 5.86 -2.18
N GLY A 114 -0.62 5.74 -1.17
CA GLY A 114 -1.97 5.22 -1.29
C GLY A 114 -2.97 6.24 -1.86
N GLY A 115 -4.26 5.88 -1.78
CA GLY A 115 -5.36 6.65 -2.37
C GLY A 115 -6.11 5.93 -3.49
N ALA A 116 -6.23 4.60 -3.40
CA ALA A 116 -7.02 3.77 -4.32
C ALA A 116 -6.68 3.97 -5.81
N TRP A 117 -5.39 4.21 -6.13
CA TRP A 117 -4.86 4.50 -7.47
C TRP A 117 -5.49 5.71 -8.17
N ALA A 118 -6.28 6.50 -7.47
CA ALA A 118 -7.07 7.60 -8.02
C ALA A 118 -6.86 8.92 -7.26
N ALA A 119 -6.33 8.87 -6.05
CA ALA A 119 -6.04 10.02 -5.21
C ALA A 119 -4.69 9.84 -4.49
N GLY A 120 -4.30 10.85 -3.73
CA GLY A 120 -3.00 10.95 -3.10
C GLY A 120 -1.98 11.68 -3.98
N SER A 121 -0.91 12.10 -3.35
CA SER A 121 0.25 12.76 -3.95
C SER A 121 1.46 12.60 -3.00
N PRO A 122 2.67 13.00 -3.41
CA PRO A 122 3.79 13.17 -2.48
C PRO A 122 3.43 14.10 -1.32
N LYS A 123 2.73 15.21 -1.60
CA LYS A 123 2.31 16.19 -0.60
C LYS A 123 1.39 15.57 0.45
N SER A 124 0.43 14.76 0.04
CA SER A 124 -0.55 14.17 0.97
C SER A 124 0.04 13.14 1.93
N HIS A 125 1.25 12.64 1.68
CA HIS A 125 1.93 11.62 2.50
C HIS A 125 3.21 12.17 3.16
N ARG A 126 3.34 13.50 3.26
CA ARG A 126 4.52 14.13 3.88
C ARG A 126 4.73 13.75 5.34
N THR A 127 3.67 13.51 6.12
CA THR A 127 3.82 13.07 7.52
C THR A 127 4.53 11.71 7.62
N ILE A 128 4.15 10.76 6.76
CA ILE A 128 4.78 9.43 6.69
C ILE A 128 6.21 9.53 6.15
N THR A 129 6.40 10.23 5.04
CA THR A 129 7.71 10.30 4.36
C THR A 129 8.74 11.10 5.13
N ASP A 130 8.33 12.17 5.82
CA ASP A 130 9.16 12.90 6.79
C ASP A 130 9.62 11.98 7.91
N ARG A 131 8.67 11.25 8.54
CA ARG A 131 9.01 10.35 9.64
C ARG A 131 9.90 9.19 9.19
N LEU A 132 9.63 8.59 8.02
CA LEU A 132 10.49 7.56 7.41
C LEU A 132 11.91 8.08 7.19
N SER A 133 12.08 9.28 6.63
CA SER A 133 13.40 9.85 6.41
C SER A 133 14.19 10.00 7.71
N GLN A 134 13.52 10.48 8.77
CA GLN A 134 14.12 10.62 10.09
C GLN A 134 14.54 9.29 10.71
N ILE A 135 13.64 8.29 10.76
CA ILE A 135 13.93 7.03 11.48
C ILE A 135 14.92 6.13 10.73
N ALA A 136 14.93 6.20 9.40
CA ALA A 136 15.80 5.39 8.57
C ALA A 136 17.16 6.08 8.29
N GLY A 137 17.28 7.37 8.62
CA GLY A 137 18.44 8.18 8.25
C GLY A 137 18.68 8.19 6.74
N ALA A 138 17.62 8.20 5.94
CA ALA A 138 17.66 7.94 4.50
C ALA A 138 16.93 9.03 3.71
N ALA A 139 17.38 9.28 2.48
CA ALA A 139 16.66 10.12 1.54
C ALA A 139 15.42 9.37 1.03
N VAL A 140 14.22 9.92 1.25
CA VAL A 140 12.98 9.34 0.74
C VAL A 140 12.63 10.02 -0.58
N PHE A 141 12.31 9.25 -1.60
CA PHE A 141 11.73 9.74 -2.84
C PHE A 141 10.27 9.29 -2.92
N ALA A 142 9.35 10.23 -2.75
CA ALA A 142 7.93 9.99 -2.91
C ALA A 142 7.54 10.19 -4.39
N VAL A 143 7.25 9.09 -5.09
CA VAL A 143 6.91 9.14 -6.52
C VAL A 143 5.50 9.71 -6.72
N ASP A 144 5.37 10.66 -7.66
CA ASP A 144 4.11 11.25 -8.11
C ASP A 144 3.59 10.47 -9.33
N TYR A 145 3.15 9.22 -9.08
CA TYR A 145 2.76 8.31 -10.15
C TYR A 145 1.40 8.68 -10.75
N ARG A 146 1.22 8.40 -12.04
CA ARG A 146 -0.02 8.71 -12.77
C ARG A 146 -1.22 7.95 -12.22
N LEU A 147 -2.30 8.70 -11.94
CA LEU A 147 -3.52 8.19 -11.33
C LEU A 147 -4.67 7.98 -12.33
N LEU A 148 -5.59 7.10 -11.93
CA LEU A 148 -6.93 7.00 -12.51
C LEU A 148 -7.78 8.22 -12.12
N PRO A 149 -8.78 8.59 -12.93
CA PRO A 149 -9.10 8.04 -14.26
C PRO A 149 -8.35 8.73 -15.41
N GLU A 150 -7.51 9.74 -15.13
CA GLU A 150 -6.80 10.51 -16.17
C GLU A 150 -5.81 9.65 -16.96
N ASN A 151 -5.23 8.65 -16.31
CA ASN A 151 -4.27 7.71 -16.90
C ASN A 151 -4.74 6.27 -16.68
N ARG A 152 -4.06 5.31 -17.30
CA ARG A 152 -4.36 3.87 -17.10
C ARG A 152 -3.64 3.36 -15.85
N PHE A 153 -4.17 2.30 -15.25
CA PHE A 153 -3.53 1.63 -14.11
C PHE A 153 -2.05 1.30 -14.36
N MET A 154 -1.74 0.75 -15.54
CA MET A 154 -0.37 0.41 -15.93
C MET A 154 0.56 1.60 -16.11
N ASP A 155 0.04 2.82 -16.28
CA ASP A 155 0.86 4.02 -16.38
C ASP A 155 1.49 4.33 -15.01
N GLY A 156 0.72 4.27 -13.92
CA GLY A 156 1.26 4.41 -12.56
C GLY A 156 2.24 3.29 -12.18
N VAL A 157 1.97 2.05 -12.60
CA VAL A 157 2.90 0.92 -12.43
C VAL A 157 4.24 1.20 -13.13
N ARG A 158 4.21 1.77 -14.34
CA ARG A 158 5.43 2.12 -15.09
C ARG A 158 6.19 3.22 -14.40
N ASP A 159 5.52 4.27 -13.93
CA ASP A 159 6.15 5.38 -13.21
C ASP A 159 6.90 4.89 -11.96
N CYS A 160 6.31 3.96 -11.20
CA CYS A 160 6.97 3.36 -10.03
C CYS A 160 8.23 2.56 -10.41
N ARG A 161 8.20 1.83 -11.54
CA ARG A 161 9.35 1.06 -12.04
C ARG A 161 10.45 1.97 -12.56
N GLU A 162 10.09 3.02 -13.30
CA GLU A 162 11.00 4.03 -13.82
C GLU A 162 11.67 4.80 -12.66
N ALA A 163 10.89 5.21 -11.65
CA ALA A 163 11.42 5.83 -10.44
C ALA A 163 12.43 4.93 -9.72
N TYR A 164 12.09 3.65 -9.51
CA TYR A 164 13.00 2.69 -8.91
C TYR A 164 14.33 2.56 -9.69
N GLN A 165 14.25 2.35 -11.01
CA GLN A 165 15.44 2.21 -11.85
C GLN A 165 16.30 3.48 -11.84
N TRP A 166 15.68 4.65 -11.86
CA TRP A 166 16.37 5.93 -11.79
C TRP A 166 17.08 6.11 -10.44
N LEU A 167 16.39 5.80 -9.33
CA LEU A 167 16.91 5.90 -7.96
C LEU A 167 18.09 4.96 -7.68
N LEU A 168 18.32 3.93 -8.50
CA LEU A 168 19.52 3.11 -8.36
C LEU A 168 20.81 3.91 -8.55
N ASN A 169 20.78 4.95 -9.41
CA ASN A 169 21.96 5.69 -9.83
C ASN A 169 21.84 7.21 -9.64
N HIS A 170 20.73 7.71 -9.08
CA HIS A 170 20.51 9.15 -8.89
C HIS A 170 20.03 9.45 -7.47
N GLY A 171 20.74 10.33 -6.78
CA GLY A 171 20.35 10.87 -5.49
C GLY A 171 19.84 12.31 -5.60
N PRO A 172 19.44 12.92 -4.48
CA PRO A 172 18.92 14.29 -4.43
C PRO A 172 19.94 15.36 -4.83
N ASP A 173 21.23 15.15 -4.58
CA ASP A 173 22.28 16.16 -4.82
C ASP A 173 23.10 15.89 -6.08
N ALA A 174 23.31 14.62 -6.43
CA ALA A 174 24.11 14.21 -7.58
C ALA A 174 23.80 12.78 -8.02
N ALA A 175 24.23 12.45 -9.24
CA ALA A 175 24.28 11.07 -9.70
C ALA A 175 25.23 10.24 -8.84
N GLY A 176 24.81 9.04 -8.46
CA GLY A 176 25.58 8.10 -7.66
C GLY A 176 24.76 6.87 -7.27
N PRO A 177 25.41 5.71 -7.11
CA PRO A 177 24.72 4.48 -6.76
C PRO A 177 24.12 4.57 -5.36
N ALA A 178 22.93 4.00 -5.17
CA ALA A 178 22.38 3.79 -3.82
C ALA A 178 23.17 2.66 -3.13
N ASP A 179 23.49 2.79 -1.85
CA ASP A 179 24.09 1.70 -1.07
C ASP A 179 23.02 0.82 -0.43
N PHE A 180 21.92 1.45 -0.02
CA PHE A 180 20.78 0.81 0.60
C PHE A 180 19.51 1.31 -0.05
N MET A 181 18.59 0.41 -0.39
CA MET A 181 17.35 0.71 -1.10
C MET A 181 16.18 0.01 -0.43
N VAL A 182 15.18 0.79 -0.02
CA VAL A 182 13.90 0.29 0.49
C VAL A 182 12.78 0.72 -0.45
N VAL A 183 11.79 -0.14 -0.64
CA VAL A 183 10.51 0.25 -1.26
C VAL A 183 9.43 0.25 -0.18
N ALA A 184 8.75 1.37 0.00
CA ALA A 184 7.68 1.52 0.97
C ALA A 184 6.39 1.99 0.29
N GLY A 185 5.24 1.63 0.84
CA GLY A 185 3.97 2.19 0.37
C GLY A 185 2.76 1.77 1.20
N ASP A 186 1.69 2.53 1.08
CA ASP A 186 0.46 2.31 1.84
C ASP A 186 -0.73 1.97 0.94
N SER A 187 -1.64 1.10 1.40
CA SER A 187 -2.90 0.80 0.70
C SER A 187 -2.68 0.38 -0.78
N ALA A 188 -3.18 1.17 -1.73
CA ALA A 188 -2.91 1.05 -3.16
C ALA A 188 -1.42 1.16 -3.53
N GLY A 189 -0.68 2.06 -2.87
CA GLY A 189 0.76 2.19 -3.00
C GLY A 189 1.52 1.01 -2.39
N GLY A 190 0.98 0.42 -1.31
CA GLY A 190 1.45 -0.86 -0.76
C GLY A 190 1.30 -2.01 -1.77
N SER A 191 0.22 -2.01 -2.55
CA SER A 191 0.05 -2.93 -3.69
C SER A 191 1.16 -2.76 -4.74
N HIS A 192 1.44 -1.51 -5.13
CA HIS A 192 2.52 -1.20 -6.07
C HIS A 192 3.90 -1.54 -5.51
N ALA A 193 4.15 -1.30 -4.23
CA ALA A 193 5.40 -1.66 -3.55
C ALA A 193 5.65 -3.17 -3.62
N LEU A 194 4.65 -3.97 -3.22
CA LEU A 194 4.74 -5.43 -3.24
C LEU A 194 4.81 -6.01 -4.66
N GLY A 195 4.10 -5.41 -5.61
CA GLY A 195 4.20 -5.77 -7.03
C GLY A 195 5.54 -5.38 -7.66
N LEU A 196 6.14 -4.26 -7.21
CA LEU A 196 7.42 -3.77 -7.70
C LEU A 196 8.56 -4.69 -7.26
N ILE A 197 8.61 -5.13 -6.00
CA ILE A 197 9.66 -6.06 -5.54
C ILE A 197 9.63 -7.40 -6.27
N ALA A 198 8.42 -7.90 -6.60
CA ALA A 198 8.25 -9.09 -7.42
C ALA A 198 8.76 -8.87 -8.84
N TRP A 199 8.40 -7.73 -9.45
CA TRP A 199 8.87 -7.37 -10.79
C TRP A 199 10.40 -7.19 -10.85
N ILE A 200 11.01 -6.56 -9.84
CA ILE A 200 12.47 -6.38 -9.72
C ILE A 200 13.16 -7.75 -9.78
N ARG A 201 12.71 -8.70 -8.95
CA ARG A 201 13.21 -10.08 -8.94
C ARG A 201 13.02 -10.75 -10.30
N ASP A 202 11.81 -10.70 -10.86
CA ASP A 202 11.48 -11.40 -12.12
C ASP A 202 12.28 -10.88 -13.32
N ASN A 203 12.83 -9.66 -13.23
CA ASN A 203 13.63 -9.04 -14.29
C ASN A 203 15.13 -9.03 -13.98
N GLY A 204 15.57 -9.71 -12.92
CA GLY A 204 16.99 -9.80 -12.55
C GLY A 204 17.65 -8.45 -12.27
N LEU A 205 16.87 -7.47 -11.82
CA LEU A 205 17.40 -6.17 -11.39
C LEU A 205 18.03 -6.31 -10.00
N ARG A 206 18.84 -5.32 -9.58
CA ARG A 206 19.36 -5.26 -8.21
C ARG A 206 18.18 -5.42 -7.23
N GLN A 207 18.23 -6.34 -6.28
CA GLN A 207 17.14 -6.41 -5.31
C GLN A 207 17.19 -5.22 -4.35
N VAL A 208 16.03 -4.83 -3.83
CA VAL A 208 15.94 -3.89 -2.71
C VAL A 208 16.35 -4.61 -1.43
N ASP A 209 16.88 -3.88 -0.47
CA ASP A 209 17.33 -4.42 0.81
C ASP A 209 16.14 -4.72 1.73
N ALA A 210 15.03 -3.99 1.56
CA ALA A 210 13.78 -4.24 2.29
C ALA A 210 12.54 -3.71 1.56
N ALA A 211 11.38 -4.19 1.99
CA ALA A 211 10.08 -3.61 1.68
C ALA A 211 9.26 -3.31 2.93
N ILE A 212 8.48 -2.23 2.91
CA ILE A 212 7.56 -1.86 3.99
C ILE A 212 6.18 -1.58 3.39
N ALA A 213 5.15 -2.26 3.87
CA ALA A 213 3.78 -2.10 3.38
C ALA A 213 2.82 -1.76 4.52
N PHE A 214 2.16 -0.61 4.42
CA PHE A 214 1.13 -0.19 5.37
C PHE A 214 -0.25 -0.55 4.81
N SER A 215 -0.99 -1.39 5.50
CA SER A 215 -2.36 -1.77 5.15
C SER A 215 -2.53 -2.12 3.65
N PRO A 216 -1.69 -2.98 3.05
CA PRO A 216 -1.62 -3.10 1.59
C PRO A 216 -2.87 -3.76 1.00
N SER A 217 -3.35 -3.23 -0.13
CA SER A 217 -4.35 -3.92 -0.95
C SER A 217 -3.65 -4.95 -1.84
N THR A 218 -3.86 -6.24 -1.55
CA THR A 218 -3.13 -7.32 -2.24
C THR A 218 -4.01 -8.18 -3.12
N ASP A 219 -5.34 -8.09 -2.99
CA ASP A 219 -6.30 -8.87 -3.79
C ASP A 219 -7.57 -8.09 -4.20
N LEU A 220 -7.59 -7.62 -5.45
CA LEU A 220 -8.74 -6.94 -6.06
C LEU A 220 -9.94 -7.85 -6.34
N THR A 221 -9.86 -9.15 -6.04
CA THR A 221 -11.03 -10.02 -6.11
C THR A 221 -12.00 -9.85 -4.94
N LEU A 222 -11.57 -9.20 -3.86
CA LEU A 222 -12.37 -8.92 -2.65
C LEU A 222 -13.00 -10.18 -2.04
N THR A 223 -12.22 -11.28 -2.00
CA THR A 223 -12.67 -12.58 -1.50
C THR A 223 -12.21 -12.88 -0.07
N ALA A 224 -11.44 -11.98 0.55
CA ALA A 224 -10.96 -12.17 1.91
C ALA A 224 -12.09 -11.90 2.92
N PRO A 225 -12.17 -12.65 4.04
CA PRO A 225 -13.26 -12.50 5.02
C PRO A 225 -13.40 -11.06 5.54
N SER A 226 -12.29 -10.40 5.87
CA SER A 226 -12.26 -9.01 6.36
C SER A 226 -12.82 -8.01 5.36
N ASN A 227 -12.78 -8.26 4.04
CA ASN A 227 -13.33 -7.36 3.04
C ASN A 227 -14.86 -7.15 3.22
N ARG A 228 -15.54 -8.07 3.91
CA ARG A 228 -16.95 -7.91 4.31
C ARG A 228 -17.11 -7.83 5.83
N GLY A 229 -16.37 -8.64 6.58
CA GLY A 229 -16.48 -8.73 8.03
C GLY A 229 -16.15 -7.42 8.75
N ASN A 230 -15.22 -6.62 8.21
CA ASN A 230 -14.73 -5.41 8.85
C ASN A 230 -15.36 -4.12 8.27
N ILE A 231 -16.42 -4.20 7.47
CA ILE A 231 -17.06 -3.00 6.89
C ILE A 231 -17.59 -2.05 7.99
N ASP A 232 -18.05 -2.59 9.11
CA ASP A 232 -18.62 -1.79 10.19
C ASP A 232 -17.55 -1.19 11.12
N THR A 233 -16.38 -1.83 11.21
CA THR A 233 -15.24 -1.40 12.03
C THR A 233 -14.27 -0.49 11.26
N ASP A 234 -14.24 -0.60 9.93
CA ASP A 234 -13.39 0.23 9.09
C ASP A 234 -14.04 1.59 8.83
N HIS A 235 -13.64 2.58 9.62
CA HIS A 235 -14.21 3.92 9.53
C HIS A 235 -13.73 4.74 8.32
N MET A 236 -12.70 4.31 7.60
CA MET A 236 -12.18 5.01 6.41
C MET A 236 -12.69 4.37 5.11
N LEU A 237 -12.49 3.07 4.93
CA LEU A 237 -12.90 2.34 3.72
C LEU A 237 -14.35 1.86 3.80
N GLY A 238 -14.82 1.44 4.97
CA GLY A 238 -16.15 0.86 5.18
C GLY A 238 -17.30 1.69 4.60
N PRO A 239 -17.37 3.02 4.77
CA PRO A 239 -18.43 3.84 4.19
C PRO A 239 -18.50 3.78 2.65
N VAL A 240 -17.37 3.64 1.97
CA VAL A 240 -17.29 3.52 0.50
C VAL A 240 -17.68 2.10 0.07
N PHE A 241 -17.18 1.09 0.79
CA PHE A 241 -17.37 -0.31 0.43
C PHE A 241 -18.71 -0.91 0.88
N ARG A 242 -19.45 -0.28 1.81
CA ARG A 242 -20.79 -0.74 2.23
C ARG A 242 -21.79 -0.82 1.07
N GLY A 243 -21.66 0.09 0.09
CA GLY A 243 -22.45 0.00 -1.15
C GLY A 243 -21.99 -1.15 -2.03
N LEU A 244 -20.67 -1.35 -2.13
CA LEU A 244 -20.04 -2.36 -2.98
C LEU A 244 -20.26 -3.79 -2.46
N SER A 245 -20.39 -3.98 -1.15
CA SER A 245 -20.59 -5.31 -0.54
C SER A 245 -21.89 -6.00 -0.96
N LYS A 246 -22.88 -5.23 -1.44
CA LYS A 246 -24.13 -5.73 -2.00
C LYS A 246 -24.02 -6.16 -3.47
N VAL A 247 -22.92 -5.79 -4.13
CA VAL A 247 -22.68 -6.12 -5.54
C VAL A 247 -22.05 -7.53 -5.62
N PRO A 248 -22.54 -8.42 -6.51
CA PRO A 248 -21.92 -9.73 -6.71
C PRO A 248 -20.46 -9.61 -7.18
N LEU A 249 -19.57 -10.44 -6.63
CA LEU A 249 -18.13 -10.42 -6.94
C LEU A 249 -17.82 -10.46 -8.46
N PRO A 250 -18.49 -11.30 -9.29
CA PRO A 250 -18.25 -11.27 -10.74
C PRO A 250 -18.47 -9.90 -11.37
N VAL A 251 -19.49 -9.16 -10.92
CA VAL A 251 -19.78 -7.81 -11.43
C VAL A 251 -18.67 -6.83 -11.04
N ILE A 252 -18.17 -6.94 -9.81
CA ILE A 252 -17.00 -6.17 -9.35
C ILE A 252 -15.80 -6.51 -10.24
N TRP A 253 -15.51 -7.79 -10.49
CA TRP A 253 -14.36 -8.22 -11.28
C TRP A 253 -14.39 -7.69 -12.72
N TRP A 254 -15.55 -7.77 -13.38
CA TRP A 254 -15.75 -7.19 -14.71
C TRP A 254 -15.61 -5.67 -14.71
N THR A 255 -16.07 -4.99 -13.66
CA THR A 255 -15.94 -3.54 -13.51
C THR A 255 -14.49 -3.14 -13.28
N THR A 256 -13.75 -3.87 -12.43
CA THR A 256 -12.31 -3.69 -12.24
C THR A 256 -11.57 -3.85 -13.56
N LEU A 257 -11.85 -4.92 -14.31
CA LEU A 257 -11.26 -5.12 -15.64
C LEU A 257 -11.56 -3.95 -16.59
N ALA A 258 -12.79 -3.45 -16.61
CA ALA A 258 -13.18 -2.35 -17.48
C ALA A 258 -12.48 -1.02 -17.11
N VAL A 259 -12.39 -0.71 -15.82
CA VAL A 259 -11.81 0.55 -15.31
C VAL A 259 -10.28 0.51 -15.36
N PHE A 260 -9.66 -0.56 -14.84
CA PHE A 260 -8.21 -0.67 -14.73
C PHE A 260 -7.57 -1.11 -16.05
N ARG A 261 -8.36 -1.74 -16.94
CA ARG A 261 -7.87 -2.46 -18.13
C ARG A 261 -6.85 -3.55 -17.80
N VAL A 262 -6.94 -4.06 -16.57
CA VAL A 262 -6.12 -5.14 -16.02
C VAL A 262 -7.05 -6.05 -15.22
N SER A 263 -6.86 -7.36 -15.35
CA SER A 263 -7.64 -8.34 -14.58
C SER A 263 -7.47 -8.14 -13.07
N PRO A 264 -8.52 -8.22 -12.25
CA PRO A 264 -8.41 -8.24 -10.78
C PRO A 264 -7.61 -9.45 -10.27
N THR A 265 -7.39 -10.49 -11.08
CA THR A 265 -6.53 -11.63 -10.74
C THR A 265 -5.11 -11.51 -11.29
N SER A 266 -4.80 -10.45 -12.03
CA SER A 266 -3.45 -10.19 -12.52
C SER A 266 -2.51 -9.94 -11.35
N PRO A 267 -1.33 -10.60 -11.28
CA PRO A 267 -0.31 -10.32 -10.28
C PRO A 267 0.12 -8.86 -10.20
N VAL A 268 -0.03 -8.11 -11.30
CA VAL A 268 0.33 -6.68 -11.34
C VAL A 268 -0.67 -5.80 -10.58
N ALA A 269 -1.93 -6.24 -10.48
CA ALA A 269 -2.98 -5.53 -9.75
C ALA A 269 -3.29 -6.17 -8.38
N SER A 270 -3.02 -7.46 -8.24
CA SER A 270 -3.23 -8.26 -7.03
C SER A 270 -1.96 -9.04 -6.70
N PRO A 271 -0.96 -8.40 -6.05
CA PRO A 271 0.35 -9.01 -5.82
C PRO A 271 0.28 -10.31 -5.01
N LEU A 272 -0.77 -10.55 -4.21
CA LEU A 272 -1.02 -11.83 -3.54
C LEU A 272 -1.08 -13.03 -4.50
N ARG A 273 -1.45 -12.78 -5.76
CA ARG A 273 -1.65 -13.81 -6.80
C ARG A 273 -0.42 -14.00 -7.68
N GLY A 274 0.69 -13.32 -7.39
CA GLY A 274 1.96 -13.45 -8.09
C GLY A 274 2.88 -14.53 -7.53
N ASN A 275 4.07 -14.66 -8.14
CA ASN A 275 5.17 -15.41 -7.56
C ASN A 275 5.72 -14.64 -6.36
N LEU A 276 5.77 -15.26 -5.18
CA LEU A 276 6.24 -14.67 -3.93
C LEU A 276 7.54 -15.30 -3.40
N GLU A 277 8.25 -16.10 -4.20
CA GLU A 277 9.54 -16.68 -3.85
C GLU A 277 10.68 -15.65 -3.92
N ASN A 278 11.74 -15.82 -3.14
CA ASN A 278 12.98 -15.02 -3.22
C ASN A 278 12.75 -13.49 -3.20
N LEU A 279 11.75 -13.03 -2.43
CA LEU A 279 11.49 -11.61 -2.17
C LEU A 279 12.37 -11.10 -1.03
N PRO A 280 12.66 -9.79 -0.98
CA PRO A 280 13.42 -9.18 0.11
C PRO A 280 12.66 -9.24 1.45
N PRO A 281 13.36 -9.05 2.59
CA PRO A 281 12.73 -8.80 3.89
C PRO A 281 11.60 -7.79 3.79
N THR A 282 10.40 -8.18 4.18
CA THR A 282 9.20 -7.36 4.05
C THR A 282 8.53 -7.20 5.41
N LEU A 283 8.33 -5.96 5.85
CA LEU A 283 7.49 -5.62 7.00
C LEU A 283 6.10 -5.20 6.50
N ILE A 284 5.06 -5.80 7.04
CA ILE A 284 3.66 -5.43 6.80
C ILE A 284 3.05 -5.00 8.13
N GLN A 285 2.40 -3.83 8.14
CA GLN A 285 1.64 -3.35 9.28
C GLN A 285 0.18 -3.17 8.86
N VAL A 286 -0.76 -3.71 9.63
CA VAL A 286 -2.19 -3.64 9.30
C VAL A 286 -3.04 -3.55 10.58
N SER A 287 -4.21 -2.93 10.52
CA SER A 287 -5.16 -2.94 11.63
C SER A 287 -6.02 -4.21 11.64
N ASP A 288 -6.40 -4.70 12.82
CA ASP A 288 -7.43 -5.76 12.95
C ASP A 288 -8.84 -5.29 12.61
N SER A 289 -9.04 -3.97 12.54
CA SER A 289 -10.34 -3.33 12.39
C SER A 289 -10.62 -2.89 10.95
N GLU A 290 -9.63 -2.96 10.06
CA GLU A 290 -9.76 -2.54 8.67
C GLU A 290 -10.13 -3.68 7.71
N MET A 291 -10.67 -3.33 6.55
CA MET A 291 -11.12 -4.28 5.53
C MET A 291 -9.99 -5.07 4.88
N LEU A 292 -8.75 -4.57 4.92
CA LEU A 292 -7.57 -5.18 4.28
C LEU A 292 -6.73 -6.05 5.24
N LEU A 293 -7.25 -6.34 6.43
CA LEU A 293 -6.62 -7.26 7.39
C LEU A 293 -6.23 -8.59 6.73
N ASP A 294 -7.19 -9.25 6.08
CA ASP A 294 -6.96 -10.57 5.50
C ASP A 294 -6.21 -10.49 4.16
N ASP A 295 -6.20 -9.35 3.46
CA ASP A 295 -5.28 -9.10 2.34
C ASP A 295 -3.81 -9.19 2.83
N ALA A 296 -3.50 -8.54 3.96
CA ALA A 296 -2.18 -8.55 4.56
C ALA A 296 -1.81 -9.93 5.11
N ARG A 297 -2.73 -10.60 5.83
CA ARG A 297 -2.51 -11.95 6.36
C ARG A 297 -2.27 -12.97 5.26
N ARG A 298 -3.11 -13.00 4.23
CA ARG A 298 -2.95 -13.93 3.11
C ARG A 298 -1.63 -13.70 2.38
N TYR A 299 -1.21 -12.43 2.19
CA TYR A 299 0.07 -12.13 1.56
C TYR A 299 1.24 -12.63 2.39
N ALA A 300 1.25 -12.33 3.70
CA ALA A 300 2.29 -12.80 4.61
C ALA A 300 2.36 -14.34 4.64
N ALA A 301 1.21 -15.01 4.75
CA ALA A 301 1.11 -16.46 4.75
C ALA A 301 1.70 -17.08 3.49
N ARG A 302 1.27 -16.60 2.32
CA ARG A 302 1.72 -17.13 1.03
C ARG A 302 3.20 -16.84 0.78
N ALA A 303 3.68 -15.64 1.09
CA ALA A 303 5.09 -15.27 0.92
C ALA A 303 6.01 -16.09 1.84
N ARG A 304 5.62 -16.31 3.10
CA ARG A 304 6.36 -17.17 4.04
C ARG A 304 6.39 -18.62 3.58
N ALA A 305 5.26 -19.15 3.12
CA ALA A 305 5.19 -20.50 2.57
C ALA A 305 6.07 -20.66 1.32
N ALA A 306 6.28 -19.59 0.56
CA ALA A 306 7.20 -19.53 -0.58
C ALA A 306 8.67 -19.25 -0.19
N GLY A 307 8.99 -19.17 1.10
CA GLY A 307 10.35 -18.98 1.62
C GLY A 307 10.81 -17.53 1.74
N SER A 308 9.94 -16.54 1.48
CA SER A 308 10.30 -15.13 1.60
C SER A 308 10.17 -14.62 3.05
N PRO A 309 11.14 -13.84 3.56
CA PRO A 309 11.12 -13.31 4.92
C PRO A 309 10.09 -12.18 5.08
N VAL A 310 8.92 -12.49 5.64
CA VAL A 310 7.87 -11.50 5.92
C VAL A 310 7.59 -11.41 7.41
N THR A 311 7.59 -10.19 7.94
CA THR A 311 7.12 -9.85 9.28
C THR A 311 5.78 -9.14 9.17
N LEU A 312 4.74 -9.65 9.85
CA LEU A 312 3.41 -9.04 9.88
C LEU A 312 3.11 -8.56 11.30
N HIS A 313 2.84 -7.27 11.46
CA HIS A 313 2.34 -6.67 12.70
C HIS A 313 0.86 -6.32 12.53
N ILE A 314 0.01 -6.92 13.36
CA ILE A 314 -1.42 -6.61 13.41
C ILE A 314 -1.68 -5.72 14.62
N TRP A 315 -2.26 -4.55 14.38
CA TRP A 315 -2.53 -3.54 15.39
C TRP A 315 -4.00 -3.52 15.79
N PRO A 316 -4.32 -3.50 17.09
CA PRO A 316 -5.70 -3.51 17.54
C PRO A 316 -6.37 -2.14 17.34
N GLY A 317 -7.56 -2.11 16.75
CA GLY A 317 -8.46 -0.94 16.80
C GLY A 317 -7.98 0.31 16.04
N MET A 318 -6.98 0.17 15.17
CA MET A 318 -6.43 1.30 14.40
C MET A 318 -7.26 1.56 13.14
N VAL A 319 -7.21 2.78 12.62
CA VAL A 319 -7.77 3.11 11.30
C VAL A 319 -6.83 2.68 10.18
N HIS A 320 -7.38 2.54 8.97
CA HIS A 320 -6.60 2.22 7.78
C HIS A 320 -5.48 3.26 7.56
N VAL A 321 -4.23 2.80 7.46
CA VAL A 321 -3.02 3.65 7.36
C VAL A 321 -2.90 4.65 8.52
N TRP A 322 -3.04 4.19 9.76
CA TRP A 322 -2.96 5.06 10.94
C TRP A 322 -1.62 5.79 11.10
N GLN A 323 -0.56 5.28 10.45
CA GLN A 323 0.77 5.90 10.39
C GLN A 323 0.72 7.35 9.89
N ILE A 324 -0.28 7.71 9.08
CA ILE A 324 -0.43 9.08 8.56
C ILE A 324 -0.69 10.14 9.64
N PHE A 325 -1.16 9.72 10.82
CA PHE A 325 -1.51 10.59 11.94
C PHE A 325 -0.34 10.93 12.87
N VAL A 326 0.91 10.67 12.48
CA VAL A 326 2.07 11.24 13.21
C VAL A 326 2.11 12.77 13.09
N PRO A 327 2.53 13.49 14.15
CA PRO A 327 2.92 13.01 15.48
C PRO A 327 1.76 12.93 16.48
N GLN A 328 0.52 13.05 16.01
CA GLN A 328 -0.68 13.26 16.85
C GLN A 328 -1.20 11.96 17.48
N LEU A 329 -0.86 10.80 16.89
CA LEU A 329 -1.27 9.48 17.34
C LEU A 329 -0.07 8.69 17.89
N PRO A 330 -0.03 8.37 19.20
CA PRO A 330 1.07 7.60 19.79
C PRO A 330 1.29 6.24 19.11
N GLU A 331 0.23 5.52 18.76
CA GLU A 331 0.31 4.23 18.07
C GLU A 331 0.91 4.33 16.67
N ALA A 332 0.83 5.51 16.04
CA ALA A 332 1.53 5.76 14.79
C ALA A 332 3.04 5.89 15.03
N GLU A 333 3.47 6.58 16.10
CA GLU A 333 4.89 6.66 16.49
C GLU A 333 5.45 5.29 16.86
N GLU A 334 4.72 4.50 17.65
CA GLU A 334 5.15 3.13 17.98
C GLU A 334 5.23 2.23 16.74
N ALA A 335 4.35 2.44 15.75
CA ALA A 335 4.45 1.75 14.47
C ALA A 335 5.71 2.15 13.69
N PHE A 336 6.17 3.40 13.79
CA PHE A 336 7.46 3.82 13.24
C PHE A 336 8.65 3.28 14.03
N ASP A 337 8.54 3.12 15.34
CA ASP A 337 9.57 2.46 16.15
C ASP A 337 9.76 0.99 15.75
N ASP A 338 8.66 0.28 15.47
CA ASP A 338 8.71 -1.09 14.93
C ASP A 338 9.45 -1.13 13.57
N ILE A 339 9.24 -0.14 12.70
CA ILE A 339 9.95 -0.03 11.41
C ILE A 339 11.43 0.24 11.62
N LYS A 340 11.77 1.14 12.54
CA LYS A 340 13.15 1.45 12.89
C LYS A 340 13.88 0.21 13.39
N ALA A 341 13.24 -0.57 14.27
CA ALA A 341 13.78 -1.83 14.75
C ALA A 341 13.99 -2.84 13.62
N PHE A 342 13.02 -2.96 12.69
CA PHE A 342 13.14 -3.81 11.51
C PHE A 342 14.32 -3.42 10.61
N LEU A 343 14.50 -2.13 10.32
CA LEU A 343 15.62 -1.65 9.49
C LEU A 343 16.98 -1.88 10.18
N ALA A 344 17.06 -1.63 11.50
CA ALA A 344 18.29 -1.84 12.25
C ALA A 344 18.75 -3.31 12.26
N GLN A 345 17.81 -4.27 12.28
CA GLN A 345 18.14 -5.70 12.17
C GLN A 345 18.82 -6.04 10.84
N LEU A 346 18.43 -5.37 9.75
CA LEU A 346 19.02 -5.58 8.42
C LEU A 346 20.43 -5.00 8.33
N ASP A 347 20.68 -3.84 8.93
CA ASP A 347 22.02 -3.24 9.01
C ASP A 347 23.01 -4.17 9.73
N CYS A 348 22.58 -4.80 10.83
CA CYS A 348 23.41 -5.80 11.54
C CYS A 348 23.74 -7.01 10.66
N GLN A 349 22.74 -7.56 9.96
CA GLN A 349 22.94 -8.72 9.08
C GLN A 349 23.83 -8.42 7.87
N GLY A 350 23.77 -7.19 7.35
CA GLY A 350 24.64 -6.73 6.26
C GLY A 350 26.12 -6.66 6.66
N ASN A 351 26.40 -6.17 7.87
CA ASN A 351 27.77 -6.07 8.39
C ASN A 351 28.41 -7.44 8.67
N ASP A 352 27.63 -8.42 9.13
CA ASP A 352 28.11 -9.79 9.34
C ASP A 352 28.47 -10.49 8.01
N ARG A 353 27.74 -10.20 6.92
CA ARG A 353 28.05 -10.73 5.59
C ARG A 353 29.23 -10.04 4.91
N ALA A 354 29.52 -8.79 5.25
CA ALA A 354 30.67 -8.06 4.71
C ALA A 354 31.99 -8.38 5.44
N SER A 355 31.92 -9.00 6.61
CA SER A 355 33.07 -9.37 7.45
C SER A 355 33.46 -10.85 7.38
N ALA A 356 32.68 -11.68 6.67
CA ALA A 356 32.96 -13.08 6.35
C ALA A 356 33.43 -13.22 4.90
#